data_AF-A0A7Y8MKV1-F1
#
_entry.id   AF-A0A7Y8MKV1-F1
#
_cell.length_a   1.000
_cell.length_b   1.000
_cell.length_c   1.000
_cell.angle_alpha   90.00
_cell.angle_beta   90.00
_cell.angle_gamma   90.00
#
_symmetry.space_group_name_H-M   'P 1'
#
loop_
_entity.id
_entity.type
_entity.pdbx_description
1 polymer ?
#
loop_
_entity_poly.entity_id
_entity_poly.type
_entity_poly.pdbx_seq_one_letter_code
_entity_poly.pdbx_strand_id
1 'polypeptide(L)' 'MRIGPHLLKNNLVVAPMAGVTDRPFRQLCKRLGAGMAVSEMVTSNSLLYGSAKTRR' A
#
# COMPACT_ATOMS: atom_id res chain seq x y z
N MET A 1 -15.64 7.68 4.92
CA MET A 1 -15.86 6.36 4.24
C MET A 1 -15.80 5.27 5.29
N ARG A 2 -16.66 4.24 5.26
CA ARG A 2 -16.66 3.14 6.24
C ARG A 2 -16.19 1.83 5.60
N ILE A 3 -15.16 1.19 6.15
CA ILE A 3 -14.63 -0.11 5.71
C ILE A 3 -14.67 -1.05 6.92
N GLY A 4 -15.56 -2.04 6.89
CA GLY A 4 -15.82 -2.88 8.07
C GLY A 4 -16.15 -2.02 9.30
N PRO A 5 -15.48 -2.24 10.44
CA PRO A 5 -15.69 -1.44 11.66
C PRO A 5 -14.96 -0.08 11.64
N HIS A 6 -14.19 0.24 10.59
CA HIS A 6 -13.33 1.43 10.57
C HIS A 6 -13.97 2.58 9.79
N LEU A 7 -14.07 3.75 10.44
CA LEU A 7 -14.46 5.00 9.79
C LEU A 7 -13.21 5.79 9.38
N LEU A 8 -13.07 6.03 8.07
CA LEU A 8 -11.99 6.82 7.47
C LEU A 8 -12.38 8.28 7.33
N LYS A 9 -11.38 9.16 7.51
CA LYS A 9 -11.50 10.62 7.39
C LYS A 9 -12.02 11.08 6.03
N ASN A 10 -11.69 10.38 4.96
CA ASN A 10 -12.16 10.65 3.59
C ASN A 10 -12.12 9.36 2.74
N ASN A 11 -12.32 9.50 1.42
CA ASN A 11 -12.30 8.44 0.42
C ASN A 11 -10.95 8.32 -0.33
N LEU A 12 -9.88 8.95 0.16
CA LEU A 12 -8.55 8.89 -0.45
C LEU A 12 -7.71 7.83 0.25
N VAL A 13 -7.24 6.84 -0.51
CA VAL A 13 -6.44 5.73 -0.02
C VAL A 13 -5.17 5.59 -0.86
N VAL A 14 -4.03 5.46 -0.19
CA VAL A 14 -2.75 5.18 -0.87
C VAL A 14 -2.70 3.72 -1.28
N ALA A 15 -2.53 3.47 -2.59
CA ALA A 15 -2.38 2.12 -3.12
C ALA A 15 -1.05 1.48 -2.67
N PRO A 16 -1.03 0.18 -2.33
CA PRO A 16 0.21 -0.53 -2.01
C PRO A 16 1.06 -0.70 -3.28
N MET A 17 2.33 -0.35 -3.21
CA MET A 17 3.27 -0.42 -4.33
C MET A 17 4.62 -0.97 -3.84
N ALA A 18 5.12 -2.02 -4.49
CA ALA A 18 6.37 -2.67 -4.12
C ALA A 18 7.55 -1.69 -4.28
N GLY A 19 8.37 -1.50 -3.23
CA GLY A 19 9.50 -0.58 -3.23
C GLY A 19 9.14 0.91 -3.25
N VAL A 20 7.86 1.29 -3.14
CA VAL A 20 7.42 2.70 -3.15
C VAL A 20 6.66 3.08 -1.89
N THR A 21 5.69 2.27 -1.43
CA THR A 21 4.89 2.61 -0.23
C THR A 21 5.59 2.29 1.08
N ASP A 22 6.81 2.80 1.23
CA ASP A 22 7.60 2.71 2.45
C ASP A 22 7.06 3.62 3.58
N ARG A 23 7.69 3.58 4.75
CA ARG A 23 7.23 4.37 5.92
C ARG A 23 7.22 5.88 5.66
N PRO A 24 8.30 6.52 5.20
CA PRO A 24 8.31 7.96 4.97
C PRO A 24 7.29 8.40 3.90
N PHE A 25 7.13 7.65 2.81
CA PHE A 25 6.10 7.93 1.80
C PHE A 25 4.69 7.93 2.41
N ARG A 26 4.35 6.90 3.18
CA ARG A 26 3.03 6.82 3.84
C ARG A 26 2.79 7.95 4.83
N GLN A 27 3.81 8.32 5.60
CA GLN A 27 3.73 9.46 6.52
C GLN A 27 3.49 10.77 5.78
N LEU A 28 4.18 10.98 4.65
CA LEU A 28 3.95 12.13 3.79
C LEU A 28 2.51 12.15 3.24
N CYS A 29 2.04 11.07 2.64
CA CYS A 29 0.67 10.99 2.12
C CYS A 29 -0.39 11.20 3.20
N LYS A 30 -0.18 10.68 4.42
CA LYS A 30 -1.05 10.91 5.56
C LYS A 30 -1.09 12.39 5.97
N ARG A 31 0.06 13.09 5.96
CA ARG A 31 0.12 14.53 6.21
C ARG A 31 -0.55 15.35 5.10
N LEU A 32 -0.48 14.90 3.86
CA LEU A 32 -1.12 15.53 2.70
C LEU A 32 -2.63 15.21 2.57
N GLY A 33 -3.21 14.47 3.52
CA GLY A 33 -4.65 14.27 3.59
C GLY A 33 -5.14 12.89 3.14
N ALA A 34 -4.29 11.88 2.96
CA ALA A 34 -4.76 10.52 2.73
C ALA A 34 -5.57 9.99 3.94
N GLY A 35 -6.80 9.54 3.71
CA GLY A 35 -7.64 8.93 4.74
C GLY A 35 -7.07 7.62 5.26
N MET A 36 -6.44 6.83 4.38
CA MET A 36 -5.77 5.57 4.69
C MET A 36 -4.47 5.42 3.88
N ALA A 37 -3.46 4.78 4.47
CA ALA A 37 -2.23 4.43 3.77
C ALA A 37 -1.84 3.00 4.13
N VAL A 38 -1.50 2.20 3.12
CA VAL A 38 -1.19 0.77 3.22
C VAL A 38 0.32 0.57 3.06
N SER A 39 0.89 -0.46 3.72
CA SER A 39 2.30 -0.82 3.60
C SER A 39 2.71 -1.14 2.15
N GLU A 40 4.01 -1.33 1.95
CA GLU A 40 4.57 -1.95 0.76
C GLU A 40 3.79 -3.20 0.32
N MET A 41 3.70 -3.41 -0.99
CA MET A 41 3.30 -4.70 -1.55
C MET A 41 4.45 -5.71 -1.36
N VAL A 42 4.18 -6.75 -0.60
CA VAL A 42 5.16 -7.81 -0.28
C VAL A 42 4.80 -9.09 -1.02
N THR A 43 5.81 -9.81 -1.49
CA THR A 43 5.64 -11.12 -2.15
C THR A 43 5.09 -12.16 -1.16
N SER A 44 3.94 -12.76 -1.48
CA SER A 44 3.33 -13.80 -0.63
C SER A 44 4.06 -15.15 -0.69
N ASN A 45 4.71 -15.47 -1.79
CA ASN A 45 5.53 -16.67 -1.95
C ASN A 45 6.83 -16.33 -2.69
N SER A 46 7.94 -16.31 -1.96
CA SER A 46 9.26 -15.98 -2.50
C SER A 46 9.75 -17.00 -3.54
N LEU A 47 9.26 -18.25 -3.52
CA LEU A 47 9.63 -19.28 -4.50
C LEU A 47 9.14 -18.98 -5.91
N LEU A 48 8.14 -18.11 -6.05
CA LEU A 48 7.59 -17.70 -7.35
C LEU A 48 8.40 -16.55 -7.99
N TYR A 49 9.42 -16.04 -7.31
CA TYR A 49 10.30 -15.01 -7.81
C TYR A 49 11.16 -15.56 -8.96
N GLY A 50 11.18 -14.88 -10.11
CA GLY A 50 11.85 -15.35 -11.32
C GLY A 50 10.98 -16.25 -12.23
N SER A 51 9.72 -16.50 -11.87
CA SER A 51 8.74 -17.11 -12.79
C SER A 51 8.47 -16.21 -14.00
N ALA A 52 7.87 -16.75 -15.07
CA ALA A 52 7.53 -15.98 -16.26
C ALA A 52 6.70 -14.70 -15.97
N LYS A 53 5.94 -14.67 -14.87
CA LYS A 53 5.14 -13.53 -14.43
C LYS A 53 5.91 -12.44 -13.67
N THR A 54 7.10 -12.75 -13.16
CA THR A 54 7.90 -11.84 -12.32
C THR A 54 9.30 -11.56 -12.90
N ARG A 55 9.62 -12.15 -14.05
CA ARG A 55 10.83 -11.89 -14.82
C ARG A 55 10.73 -10.50 -15.45
N ARG A 56 11.79 -9.70 -15.31
CA ARG A 56 11.90 -8.37 -15.93
C ARG A 56 12.33 -8.47 -17.39
#